data_AF-A0AAW9IJS1-F1
#
_entry.id   AF-A0AAW9IJS1-F1
#
_cell.length_a   1.000
_cell.length_b   1.000
_cell.length_c   1.000
_cell.angle_alpha   90.00
_cell.angle_beta   90.00
_cell.angle_gamma   90.00
#
_symmetry.space_group_name_H-M   'P 1'
#
loop_
_entity.id
_entity.type
_entity.pdbx_description
1 polymer ?
#
loop_
_entity_poly.entity_id
_entity_poly.type
_entity_poly.pdbx_seq_one_letter_code
_entity_poly.pdbx_strand_id
1 'polypeptide(L)'
;ESGNDCAEALAEHVAGSNEAFAKLMNDKAKELGALDTNFKNPSGLHEEGHLTTAYDLALIMRAASQNEDYVRISRTDSHKYVNHPFSDGSEKWATNRNQLFNEYSPYFYQYAYTGKNGYTPESNHTYTASALKDGQLLVTALLNATDKDNFYTNIGPLFNYGFDNFETIK
;
A
#
# COMPACT_ATOMS: atom_id res chain seq x y z
N GLU A 1 -10.38 -2.61 3.84
CA GLU A 1 -10.16 -3.36 5.09
C GLU A 1 -8.71 -3.57 5.47
N SER A 2 -7.80 -3.91 4.54
CA SER A 2 -6.42 -4.28 4.93
C SER A 2 -6.41 -5.50 5.87
N GLY A 3 -7.18 -6.54 5.53
CA GLY A 3 -7.38 -7.72 6.38
C GLY A 3 -6.11 -8.55 6.53
N ASN A 4 -5.62 -8.67 7.77
CA ASN A 4 -4.44 -9.46 8.10
C ASN A 4 -4.70 -10.96 7.90
N ASP A 5 -5.91 -11.41 8.23
CA ASP A 5 -6.40 -12.77 8.00
C ASP A 5 -6.31 -13.19 6.54
N CYS A 6 -6.70 -12.29 5.62
CA CYS A 6 -6.59 -12.50 4.19
C CYS A 6 -5.13 -12.57 3.73
N ALA A 7 -4.26 -11.72 4.29
CA ALA A 7 -2.83 -11.74 3.95
C ALA A 7 -2.16 -13.05 4.38
N GLU A 8 -2.47 -13.55 5.58
CA GLU A 8 -1.96 -14.81 6.12
C GLU A 8 -2.51 -16.02 5.35
N ALA A 9 -3.82 -16.07 5.08
CA ALA A 9 -4.42 -17.16 4.32
C ALA A 9 -3.86 -17.26 2.88
N LEU A 10 -3.61 -16.11 2.22
CA LEU A 10 -2.97 -16.09 0.91
C LEU A 10 -1.51 -16.56 0.98
N ALA A 11 -0.78 -16.16 2.02
CA ALA A 11 0.61 -16.58 2.23
C ALA A 11 0.71 -18.10 2.45
N GLU A 12 -0.15 -18.67 3.29
CA GLU A 12 -0.26 -20.12 3.50
C GLU A 12 -0.62 -20.85 2.21
N HIS A 13 -1.56 -20.32 1.43
CA HIS A 13 -1.94 -20.93 0.15
C HIS A 13 -0.79 -20.96 -0.86
N VAL A 14 0.01 -19.89 -0.92
CA VAL A 14 1.09 -19.74 -1.91
C VAL A 14 2.36 -20.47 -1.50
N ALA A 15 2.75 -20.39 -0.22
CA ALA A 15 4.07 -20.83 0.25
C ALA A 15 4.01 -21.92 1.33
N GLY A 16 2.82 -22.34 1.76
CA GLY A 16 2.62 -23.35 2.80
C GLY A 16 2.77 -22.84 4.23
N SER A 17 3.37 -21.66 4.45
CA SER A 17 3.41 -20.98 5.75
C SER A 17 3.68 -19.48 5.59
N ASN A 18 3.36 -18.70 6.63
CA ASN A 18 3.65 -17.27 6.68
C ASN A 18 5.16 -16.98 6.64
N GLU A 19 5.98 -17.79 7.29
CA GLU A 19 7.44 -17.65 7.31
C GLU A 19 8.05 -17.96 5.92
N ALA A 20 7.55 -19.00 5.25
CA ALA A 20 7.97 -19.34 3.90
C ALA A 20 7.60 -18.22 2.92
N PHE A 21 6.41 -17.63 3.07
CA PHE A 21 5.99 -16.50 2.26
C PHE A 21 6.81 -15.23 2.54
N ALA A 22 7.13 -14.94 3.81
CA ALA A 22 8.00 -13.81 4.17
C ALA A 22 9.38 -13.94 3.50
N LYS A 23 9.89 -15.16 3.34
CA LYS A 23 11.12 -15.39 2.55
C LYS A 23 10.93 -15.00 1.08
N LEU A 24 9.82 -15.36 0.44
CA LEU A 24 9.50 -14.92 -0.93
C LEU A 24 9.36 -13.39 -1.03
N MET A 25 8.73 -12.75 -0.04
CA MET A 25 8.63 -11.29 0.02
C MET A 25 10.01 -10.63 0.06
N ASN A 26 10.93 -11.17 0.88
CA ASN A 26 12.30 -10.66 0.98
C ASN A 26 13.14 -10.92 -0.27
N ASP A 27 12.97 -12.09 -0.90
CA ASP A 27 13.63 -12.40 -2.17
C ASP A 27 13.13 -11.41 -3.25
N LYS A 28 11.82 -11.13 -3.28
CA LYS A 28 11.24 -10.12 -4.18
C LYS A 28 11.70 -8.69 -3.87
N ALA A 29 11.80 -8.30 -2.60
CA ALA A 29 12.30 -6.99 -2.21
C ALA A 29 13.73 -6.77 -2.75
N LYS A 30 14.61 -7.77 -2.60
CA LYS A 30 15.97 -7.74 -3.13
C LYS A 30 16.00 -7.63 -4.65
N GLU A 31 15.16 -8.38 -5.37
CA GLU A 31 15.04 -8.26 -6.83
C GLU A 31 14.66 -6.85 -7.28
N LEU A 32 13.84 -6.14 -6.49
CA LEU A 32 13.42 -4.78 -6.77
C LEU A 32 14.44 -3.71 -6.36
N GLY A 33 15.53 -4.10 -5.68
CA GLY A 33 16.54 -3.21 -5.13
C GLY A 33 16.20 -2.62 -3.76
N ALA A 34 15.15 -3.13 -3.09
CA ALA A 34 14.81 -2.77 -1.72
C ALA A 34 15.70 -3.55 -0.74
N LEU A 35 16.94 -3.08 -0.57
CA LEU A 35 18.01 -3.81 0.12
C LEU A 35 18.02 -3.59 1.64
N ASP A 36 17.32 -2.56 2.12
CA ASP A 36 17.22 -2.19 3.54
C ASP A 36 15.86 -2.63 4.13
N THR A 37 15.25 -3.64 3.51
CA THR A 37 13.94 -4.19 3.87
C THR A 37 14.07 -5.63 4.35
N ASN A 38 13.37 -5.93 5.45
CA ASN A 38 13.18 -7.28 5.94
C ASN A 38 11.74 -7.45 6.44
N PHE A 39 10.95 -8.25 5.72
CA PHE A 39 9.61 -8.66 6.10
C PHE A 39 9.68 -9.91 6.97
N LYS A 40 8.86 -9.92 8.02
CA LYS A 40 8.75 -11.04 8.96
C LYS A 40 7.46 -11.84 8.80
N ASN A 41 6.41 -11.17 8.33
CA ASN A 41 5.07 -11.72 8.14
C ASN A 41 4.39 -11.00 6.95
N PRO A 42 3.32 -11.58 6.37
CA PRO A 42 2.64 -11.00 5.21
C PRO A 42 1.71 -9.83 5.53
N SER A 43 1.31 -9.65 6.80
CA SER A 43 0.27 -8.71 7.20
C SER A 43 0.81 -7.33 7.60
N GLY A 44 2.10 -7.23 7.95
CA GLY A 44 2.70 -6.01 8.48
C GLY A 44 2.44 -5.80 9.96
N LEU A 45 1.93 -6.81 10.67
CA LEU A 45 1.87 -6.80 12.13
C LEU A 45 3.28 -6.68 12.71
N HIS A 46 3.39 -5.93 13.81
CA HIS A 46 4.67 -5.67 14.43
C HIS A 46 5.36 -6.97 14.84
N GLU A 47 6.61 -7.11 14.41
CA GLU A 47 7.49 -8.20 14.79
C GLU A 47 8.92 -7.66 14.78
N GLU A 48 9.74 -8.13 15.73
CA GLU A 48 11.14 -7.71 15.80
C GLU A 48 11.87 -8.04 14.50
N GLY A 49 12.57 -7.04 13.95
CA GLY A 49 13.23 -7.18 12.66
C GLY A 49 12.31 -7.02 11.45
N HIS A 50 11.03 -6.65 11.60
CA HIS A 50 10.16 -6.26 10.50
C HIS A 50 10.39 -4.77 10.17
N LEU A 51 11.15 -4.49 9.11
CA LEU A 51 11.65 -3.13 8.81
C LEU A 51 11.68 -2.88 7.30
N THR A 52 11.66 -1.59 6.96
CA THR A 52 11.81 -1.07 5.59
C THR A 52 12.26 0.38 5.67
N THR A 53 12.63 0.98 4.53
CA THR A 53 12.87 2.41 4.38
C THR A 53 11.81 3.06 3.48
N ALA A 54 11.76 4.39 3.46
CA ALA A 54 10.89 5.13 2.53
C ALA A 54 11.30 4.89 1.08
N TYR A 55 12.61 4.80 0.82
CA TYR A 55 13.15 4.52 -0.52
C TYR A 55 12.72 3.13 -1.01
N ASP A 56 12.87 2.12 -0.16
CA ASP A 56 12.51 0.74 -0.48
C ASP A 56 11.01 0.57 -0.74
N LEU A 57 10.16 1.20 0.07
CA LEU A 57 8.71 1.21 -0.17
C LEU A 57 8.36 1.91 -1.49
N ALA A 58 9.08 2.98 -1.85
CA ALA A 58 8.88 3.63 -3.15
C ALA A 58 9.27 2.70 -4.31
N LEU A 59 10.33 1.89 -4.19
CA LEU A 59 10.69 0.87 -5.19
C LEU A 59 9.62 -0.21 -5.31
N ILE A 60 9.12 -0.72 -4.17
CA ILE A 60 8.06 -1.73 -4.12
C ILE A 60 6.76 -1.20 -4.72
N MET A 61 6.34 0.01 -4.35
CA MET A 61 5.14 0.64 -4.90
C MET A 61 5.29 0.91 -6.38
N ARG A 62 6.46 1.37 -6.85
CA ARG A 62 6.73 1.55 -8.29
C ARG A 62 6.49 0.26 -9.06
N ALA A 63 6.98 -0.88 -8.54
CA ALA A 63 6.77 -2.18 -9.16
C ALA A 63 5.29 -2.62 -9.10
N ALA A 64 4.64 -2.44 -7.94
CA ALA A 64 3.23 -2.76 -7.77
C ALA A 64 2.33 -1.95 -8.70
N SER A 65 2.62 -0.66 -8.93
CA SER A 65 1.89 0.21 -9.85
C SER A 65 1.98 -0.22 -11.33
N GLN A 66 2.92 -1.11 -11.69
CA GLN A 66 2.97 -1.71 -13.04
C GLN A 66 2.11 -2.97 -13.16
N ASN A 67 1.55 -3.48 -12.06
CA ASN A 67 0.70 -4.66 -12.06
C ASN A 67 -0.77 -4.24 -12.21
N GLU A 68 -1.39 -4.57 -13.35
CA GLU A 68 -2.76 -4.19 -13.67
C GLU A 68 -3.80 -4.71 -12.66
N ASP A 69 -3.58 -5.91 -12.11
CA ASP A 69 -4.47 -6.46 -11.07
C ASP A 69 -4.38 -5.65 -9.78
N TYR A 70 -3.17 -5.27 -9.35
CA TYR A 70 -3.01 -4.41 -8.18
C TYR A 70 -3.64 -3.03 -8.40
N VAL A 71 -3.44 -2.42 -9.57
CA VAL A 71 -4.07 -1.14 -9.92
C VAL A 71 -5.59 -1.25 -9.84
N ARG A 72 -6.18 -2.29 -10.43
CA ARG A 72 -7.62 -2.54 -10.40
C ARG A 72 -8.14 -2.77 -8.98
N ILE A 73 -7.49 -3.64 -8.20
CA ILE A 73 -7.92 -4.00 -6.84
C ILE A 73 -7.76 -2.81 -5.89
N SER A 74 -6.61 -2.12 -5.91
CA SER A 74 -6.33 -1.01 -4.99
C SER A 74 -7.23 0.21 -5.19
N ARG A 75 -7.87 0.34 -6.36
CA ARG A 75 -8.84 1.40 -6.70
C ARG A 75 -10.30 0.98 -6.52
N THR A 76 -10.57 -0.28 -6.18
CA THR A 76 -11.93 -0.73 -5.91
C THR A 76 -12.43 -0.05 -4.63
N ASP A 77 -13.56 0.65 -4.69
CA ASP A 77 -14.12 1.37 -3.53
C ASP A 77 -14.61 0.42 -2.45
N SER A 78 -15.41 -0.58 -2.83
CA SER A 78 -15.85 -1.62 -1.91
C SER A 78 -16.08 -2.95 -2.61
N HIS A 79 -15.97 -4.03 -1.84
CA HIS A 79 -16.25 -5.39 -2.30
C HIS A 79 -17.06 -6.15 -1.26
N LYS A 80 -18.25 -6.62 -1.62
CA LYS A 80 -19.07 -7.44 -0.73
C LYS A 80 -18.49 -8.84 -0.63
N TYR A 81 -18.25 -9.33 0.58
CA TYR A 81 -17.84 -10.71 0.77
C TYR A 81 -18.99 -11.66 0.41
N VAL A 82 -18.70 -12.63 -0.44
CA VAL A 82 -19.65 -13.68 -0.85
C VAL A 82 -19.30 -14.97 -0.10
N ASN A 83 -20.30 -15.65 0.47
CA ASN A 83 -20.15 -16.98 1.10
C ASN A 83 -19.04 -17.06 2.17
N HIS A 84 -18.97 -16.10 3.10
CA HIS A 84 -17.99 -16.15 4.17
C HIS A 84 -18.41 -17.17 5.26
N PRO A 85 -17.52 -18.08 5.71
CA PRO A 85 -17.86 -19.21 6.60
C PRO A 85 -18.34 -18.80 8.00
N PHE A 86 -18.14 -17.54 8.37
CA PHE A 86 -18.51 -16.96 9.67
C PHE A 86 -19.59 -15.87 9.53
N SER A 87 -20.58 -16.07 8.65
CA SER A 87 -21.71 -15.16 8.51
C SER A 87 -22.78 -15.49 9.55
N ASP A 88 -23.11 -14.51 10.38
CA ASP A 88 -24.32 -14.46 11.21
C ASP A 88 -25.57 -14.06 10.41
N GLY A 89 -25.48 -14.11 9.08
CA GLY A 89 -26.47 -13.58 8.15
C GLY A 89 -26.29 -12.10 7.80
N SER A 90 -25.37 -11.38 8.47
CA SER A 90 -25.07 -9.99 8.12
C SER A 90 -24.21 -9.87 6.85
N GLU A 91 -24.46 -8.82 6.09
CA GLU A 91 -23.61 -8.44 4.97
C GLU A 91 -22.28 -7.90 5.50
N LYS A 92 -21.18 -8.39 4.94
CA LYS A 92 -19.84 -7.90 5.25
C LYS A 92 -19.20 -7.34 3.99
N TRP A 93 -18.53 -6.22 4.14
CA TRP A 93 -17.94 -5.47 3.04
C TRP A 93 -16.46 -5.22 3.31
N ALA A 94 -15.67 -5.32 2.25
CA ALA A 94 -14.33 -4.81 2.23
C ALA A 94 -14.34 -3.38 1.70
N THR A 95 -14.10 -2.37 2.53
CA THR A 95 -14.14 -0.96 2.07
C THR A 95 -12.74 -0.38 1.95
N ASN A 96 -12.49 0.35 0.87
CA ASN A 96 -11.25 1.07 0.65
C ASN A 96 -11.20 2.28 1.59
N ARG A 97 -10.09 2.41 2.32
CA ARG A 97 -9.91 3.48 3.32
C ARG A 97 -8.92 4.54 2.83
N ASN A 98 -8.44 4.41 1.59
CA ASN A 98 -7.52 5.37 1.00
C ASN A 98 -8.27 6.66 0.62
N GLN A 99 -8.01 7.72 1.37
CA GLN A 99 -8.72 8.99 1.21
C GLN A 99 -8.43 9.69 -0.12
N LEU A 100 -7.30 9.37 -0.79
CA LEU A 100 -6.99 9.98 -2.09
C LEU A 100 -7.98 9.58 -3.20
N PHE A 101 -8.65 8.44 -3.06
CA PHE A 101 -9.63 7.94 -4.04
C PHE A 101 -11.07 8.35 -3.75
N ASN A 102 -11.36 8.82 -2.55
CA ASN A 102 -12.72 9.20 -2.17
C ASN A 102 -12.98 10.66 -2.58
N GLU A 103 -13.82 10.87 -3.61
CA GLU A 103 -14.18 12.20 -4.13
C GLU A 103 -14.81 13.15 -3.09
N TYR A 104 -15.38 12.59 -2.02
CA TYR A 104 -15.94 13.36 -0.91
C TYR A 104 -14.92 13.68 0.20
N SER A 105 -13.70 13.16 0.08
CA SER A 105 -12.63 13.43 1.03
C SER A 105 -11.98 14.79 0.78
N PRO A 106 -11.64 15.57 1.82
CA PRO A 106 -10.82 16.77 1.63
C PRO A 106 -9.41 16.46 1.08
N TYR A 107 -9.01 15.18 1.10
CA TYR A 107 -7.73 14.70 0.59
C TYR A 107 -7.83 14.08 -0.80
N PHE A 108 -9.00 14.11 -1.44
CA PHE A 108 -9.18 13.59 -2.79
C PHE A 108 -8.10 14.16 -3.72
N TYR A 109 -7.47 13.29 -4.50
CA TYR A 109 -6.46 13.70 -5.46
C TYR A 109 -6.72 13.06 -6.82
N GLN A 110 -7.12 13.87 -7.80
CA GLN A 110 -7.56 13.41 -9.12
C GLN A 110 -6.52 12.57 -9.88
N TYR A 111 -5.22 12.77 -9.60
CA TYR A 111 -4.13 12.03 -10.22
C TYR A 111 -3.70 10.80 -9.41
N ALA A 112 -4.34 10.50 -8.27
CA ALA A 112 -4.02 9.32 -7.48
C ALA A 112 -4.17 8.05 -8.31
N TYR A 113 -3.15 7.20 -8.25
CA TYR A 113 -3.07 6.01 -9.10
C TYR A 113 -3.17 4.71 -8.29
N THR A 114 -2.27 4.52 -7.33
CA THR A 114 -2.30 3.41 -6.34
C THR A 114 -1.89 3.92 -4.96
N GLY A 115 -2.15 3.16 -3.90
CA GLY A 115 -1.59 3.49 -2.60
C GLY A 115 -2.04 2.58 -1.47
N LYS A 116 -1.30 2.64 -0.37
CA LYS A 116 -1.56 1.86 0.84
C LYS A 116 -1.15 2.62 2.09
N ASN A 117 -2.11 2.75 3.01
CA ASN A 117 -1.91 3.26 4.36
C ASN A 117 -1.59 2.13 5.34
N GLY A 118 -0.80 2.45 6.36
CA GLY A 118 -0.41 1.56 7.44
C GLY A 118 -0.37 2.28 8.78
N TYR A 119 -0.50 1.50 9.86
CA TYR A 119 -0.34 1.98 11.22
C TYR A 119 -0.02 0.82 12.16
N THR A 120 1.04 0.97 12.94
CA THR A 120 1.26 0.27 14.21
C THR A 120 1.72 1.29 15.26
N PRO A 121 1.64 0.98 16.56
CA PRO A 121 2.22 1.83 17.60
C PRO A 121 3.70 2.15 17.39
N GLU A 122 4.45 1.23 16.78
CA GLU A 122 5.89 1.35 16.54
C GLU A 122 6.23 2.11 15.26
N SER A 123 5.39 2.01 14.22
CA SER A 123 5.61 2.71 12.95
C SER A 123 4.97 4.10 12.88
N ASN A 124 4.06 4.41 13.81
CA ASN A 124 3.05 5.45 13.66
C ASN A 124 2.33 5.34 12.30
N HIS A 125 1.76 6.43 11.78
CA HIS A 125 1.11 6.41 10.48
C HIS A 125 2.14 6.37 9.34
N THR A 126 1.91 5.46 8.40
CA THR A 126 2.69 5.33 7.17
C THR A 126 1.78 5.38 5.97
N TYR A 127 2.29 5.91 4.86
CA TYR A 127 1.55 5.94 3.61
C TYR A 127 2.49 5.90 2.43
N THR A 128 2.27 4.94 1.53
CA THR A 128 2.96 4.87 0.24
C THR A 128 1.93 4.96 -0.86
N ALA A 129 2.12 5.86 -1.82
CA ALA A 129 1.18 6.05 -2.91
C ALA A 129 1.90 6.40 -4.21
N SER A 130 1.16 6.28 -5.30
CA SER A 130 1.57 6.74 -6.62
C SER A 130 0.52 7.66 -7.21
N ALA A 131 0.97 8.54 -8.11
CA ALA A 131 0.12 9.38 -8.93
C ALA A 131 0.55 9.31 -10.38
N LEU A 132 -0.42 9.34 -11.29
CA LEU A 132 -0.21 9.27 -12.74
C LEU A 132 -0.87 10.48 -13.39
N LYS A 133 -0.05 11.35 -13.99
CA LYS A 133 -0.50 12.54 -14.72
C LYS A 133 0.27 12.61 -16.03
N ASP A 134 -0.45 12.78 -17.15
CA ASP A 134 0.13 12.96 -18.49
C ASP A 134 1.17 11.88 -18.87
N GLY A 135 0.96 10.64 -18.42
CA GLY A 135 1.86 9.49 -18.68
C GLY A 135 3.11 9.43 -17.79
N GLN A 136 3.30 10.37 -16.87
CA GLN A 136 4.34 10.35 -15.86
C GLN A 136 3.82 9.73 -14.56
N LEU A 137 4.47 8.66 -14.10
CA LEU A 137 4.18 8.02 -12.81
C LEU A 137 5.16 8.54 -11.75
N LEU A 138 4.63 9.14 -10.69
CA LEU A 138 5.40 9.51 -9.50
C LEU A 138 5.00 8.61 -8.33
N VAL A 139 5.95 8.33 -7.44
CA VAL A 139 5.74 7.51 -6.23
C VAL A 139 6.29 8.29 -5.03
N THR A 140 5.60 8.19 -3.91
CA THR A 140 6.06 8.75 -2.63
C THR A 140 5.76 7.80 -1.48
N ALA A 141 6.62 7.83 -0.47
CA ALA A 141 6.50 7.07 0.76
C ALA A 141 6.75 8.00 1.94
N LEU A 142 5.77 8.09 2.83
CA LEU A 142 5.78 8.90 4.04
C LEU A 142 5.73 7.96 5.25
N LEU A 143 6.69 8.09 6.15
CA LEU A 143 6.86 7.23 7.31
C LEU A 143 6.81 8.03 8.60
N ASN A 144 6.42 7.37 9.69
CA ASN A 144 6.48 7.89 11.06
C ASN A 144 5.70 9.21 11.27
N ALA A 145 4.54 9.36 10.63
CA ALA A 145 3.68 10.51 10.87
C ALA A 145 2.89 10.30 12.18
N THR A 146 3.06 11.23 13.14
CA THR A 146 2.39 11.18 14.45
C THR A 146 0.90 11.53 14.40
N ASP A 147 0.44 12.07 13.28
CA ASP A 147 -0.96 12.32 12.96
C ASP A 147 -1.23 11.91 11.50
N LYS A 148 -2.37 11.26 11.26
CA LYS A 148 -2.77 10.77 9.94
C LYS A 148 -3.02 11.91 8.96
N ASP A 149 -3.47 13.07 9.44
CA ASP A 149 -3.81 14.21 8.58
C ASP A 149 -2.55 14.84 7.98
N ASN A 150 -1.39 14.63 8.64
CA ASN A 150 -0.10 15.11 8.17
C ASN A 150 0.26 14.52 6.80
N PHE A 151 0.17 13.20 6.60
CA PHE A 151 0.54 12.64 5.30
C PHE A 151 -0.51 12.95 4.22
N TYR A 152 -1.80 12.91 4.54
CA TYR A 152 -2.86 13.14 3.54
C TYR A 152 -2.87 14.59 3.02
N THR A 153 -2.63 15.56 3.90
CA THR A 153 -2.56 16.98 3.50
C THR A 153 -1.33 17.28 2.63
N ASN A 154 -0.22 16.56 2.86
CA ASN A 154 1.04 16.84 2.18
C ASN A 154 1.26 16.05 0.88
N ILE A 155 0.58 14.91 0.68
CA ILE A 155 0.90 14.03 -0.43
C ILE A 155 0.50 14.59 -1.81
N GLY A 156 -0.69 15.17 -1.93
CA GLY A 156 -1.14 15.81 -3.17
C GLY A 156 -0.22 16.97 -3.59
N PRO A 157 0.10 17.92 -2.69
CA PRO A 157 1.08 18.97 -2.94
C PRO A 157 2.47 18.45 -3.33
N LEU A 158 2.94 17.36 -2.71
CA LEU A 158 4.23 16.76 -3.05
C LEU A 158 4.23 16.17 -4.48
N PHE A 159 3.14 15.50 -4.88
CA PHE A 159 2.99 15.05 -6.27
C PHE A 159 2.93 16.22 -7.25
N ASN A 160 2.17 17.28 -6.92
CA ASN A 160 2.11 18.48 -7.76
C ASN A 160 3.50 19.10 -7.93
N TYR A 161 4.28 19.23 -6.86
CA TYR A 161 5.67 19.70 -6.96
C TYR A 161 6.49 18.86 -7.95
N GLY A 162 6.37 17.53 -7.89
CA GLY A 162 7.01 16.63 -8.84
C GLY A 162 6.57 16.87 -10.28
N PHE A 163 5.25 16.92 -10.54
CA PHE A 163 4.71 17.11 -11.89
C PHE A 163 4.96 18.50 -12.47
N ASP A 164 5.00 19.54 -11.63
CA ASP A 164 5.13 20.92 -12.08
C ASP A 164 6.59 21.32 -12.32
N ASN A 165 7.56 20.57 -11.76
CA ASN A 165 8.99 20.91 -11.82
C ASN A 165 9.86 19.85 -12.50
N PHE A 166 9.35 18.65 -12.76
CA PHE A 166 10.12 17.54 -13.34
C PHE A 166 9.33 16.77 -14.38
N GLU A 167 10.00 16.36 -15.44
CA GLU A 167 9.47 15.49 -16.48
C GLU A 167 10.30 14.20 -16.55
N THR A 168 9.65 13.06 -16.81
CA THR A 168 10.35 11.80 -17.09
C THR A 168 10.59 11.66 -18.59
N ILE A 169 11.84 11.86 -19.01
CA ILE A 169 12.25 11.67 -20.41
C ILE A 169 12.38 10.17 -20.68
N LYS A 170 11.68 9.69 -21.71
CA LYS A 170 11.75 8.31 -22.20
C LYS A 170 12.99 8.04 -23.04
#